data_AF-A0A9X0QGB5-F1
#
_entry.id   AF-A0A9X0QGB5-F1
#
_cell.length_a   1.000
_cell.length_b   1.000
_cell.length_c   1.000
_cell.angle_alpha   90.00
_cell.angle_beta   90.00
_cell.angle_gamma   90.00
#
_symmetry.space_group_name_H-M   'P 1'
#
loop_
_entity.id
_entity.type
_entity.pdbx_description
1 polymer ?
#
loop_
_entity_poly.entity_id
_entity_poly.type
_entity_poly.pdbx_seq_one_letter_code
_entity_poly.pdbx_strand_id
1 'polypeptide(L)'
;MKKNTKRLLGGLFAGLFCLWLGFVGYINWAMRQPPEVFGHVMARMPMPAYFLFPFETMWTDARKGTLKVGDPAPDFTVETLDTRTPMRLASLWEDKPAVLIFGSFT
;
A
#
# COMPACT_ATOMS: atom_id res chain seq x y z
N MET A 1 -5.78 -30.10 33.31
CA MET A 1 -6.44 -30.12 31.98
C MET A 1 -6.22 -31.48 31.31
N LYS A 2 -7.29 -32.15 30.86
CA LYS A 2 -7.21 -33.48 30.21
C LYS A 2 -6.37 -33.41 28.92
N LYS A 3 -5.59 -34.45 28.61
CA LYS A 3 -4.68 -34.53 27.44
C LYS A 3 -5.39 -34.21 26.11
N ASN A 4 -6.65 -34.62 25.97
CA ASN A 4 -7.48 -34.33 24.80
C ASN A 4 -7.80 -32.83 24.65
N THR A 5 -8.03 -32.13 25.76
CA THR A 5 -8.27 -30.68 25.76
C THR A 5 -7.05 -29.93 25.22
N LYS A 6 -5.83 -30.34 25.58
CA LYS A 6 -4.59 -29.73 25.07
C LYS A 6 -4.40 -29.91 23.56
N ARG A 7 -4.73 -31.10 23.03
CA ARG A 7 -4.65 -31.38 21.58
C ARG A 7 -5.69 -30.58 20.79
N LEU A 8 -6.91 -30.47 21.31
CA LEU A 8 -7.98 -29.67 20.71
C LEU A 8 -7.62 -28.18 20.70
N LEU A 9 -7.13 -27.64 21.82
CA LEU A 9 -6.63 -26.26 21.90
C LEU A 9 -5.49 -26.02 20.92
N GLY A 10 -4.51 -26.92 20.84
CA GLY A 10 -3.39 -26.81 19.89
C GLY A 10 -3.87 -26.77 18.43
N GLY A 11 -4.81 -27.64 18.06
CA GLY A 11 -5.40 -27.64 16.72
C GLY A 11 -6.19 -26.37 16.41
N LEU A 12 -6.94 -25.85 17.39
CA LEU A 12 -7.69 -24.60 17.25
C LEU A 12 -6.75 -23.40 17.04
N PHE A 13 -5.68 -23.30 17.85
CA PHE A 13 -4.67 -22.26 17.70
C PHE A 13 -3.97 -22.35 16.34
N ALA A 14 -3.59 -23.55 15.90
CA ALA A 14 -2.99 -23.73 14.58
C ALA A 14 -3.95 -23.33 13.44
N GLY A 15 -5.22 -23.71 13.53
CA GLY A 15 -6.23 -23.33 12.55
C GLY A 15 -6.44 -21.81 12.49
N LEU A 16 -6.55 -21.15 13.63
CA LEU A 16 -6.66 -19.69 13.72
C LEU A 16 -5.41 -19.00 13.16
N PHE A 17 -4.21 -19.52 13.45
CA PHE A 17 -2.96 -18.98 12.93
C PHE A 17 -2.86 -19.11 11.40
N CYS A 18 -3.23 -20.26 10.83
CA CYS A 18 -3.27 -20.45 9.38
C CYS A 18 -4.28 -19.51 8.71
N LEU A 19 -5.47 -19.34 9.31
CA LEU A 19 -6.48 -18.41 8.81
C LEU A 19 -5.97 -16.96 8.85
N TRP A 20 -5.32 -16.57 9.95
CA TRP A 20 -4.69 -15.27 10.10
C TRP A 20 -3.61 -15.04 9.04
N LEU A 21 -2.71 -15.99 8.81
CA LEU A 21 -1.69 -15.90 7.74
C LEU A 21 -2.32 -15.79 6.34
N GLY A 22 -3.36 -16.58 6.06
CA GLY A 22 -4.08 -16.52 4.79
C GLY A 22 -4.73 -15.15 4.57
N PHE A 23 -5.31 -14.58 5.62
CA PHE A 23 -5.87 -13.24 5.59
C PHE A 23 -4.79 -12.17 5.37
N VAL A 24 -3.66 -12.22 6.10
CA VAL A 24 -2.51 -11.32 5.89
C VAL A 24 -2.02 -11.39 4.44
N GLY A 25 -1.86 -12.61 3.91
CA GLY A 25 -1.46 -12.84 2.53
C GLY A 25 -2.44 -12.23 1.53
N TYR A 26 -3.74 -12.38 1.77
CA TYR A 26 -4.79 -11.78 0.95
C TYR A 26 -4.74 -10.25 0.96
N ILE A 27 -4.58 -9.63 2.14
CA ILE A 27 -4.45 -8.16 2.24
C ILE A 27 -3.19 -7.67 1.55
N ASN A 28 -2.05 -8.33 1.75
CA ASN A 28 -0.80 -7.99 1.07
C ASN A 28 -0.94 -8.08 -0.46
N TRP A 29 -1.64 -9.10 -0.96
CA TRP A 29 -1.95 -9.20 -2.38
C TRP A 29 -2.86 -8.06 -2.85
N ALA A 30 -3.92 -7.75 -2.10
CA ALA A 30 -4.88 -6.70 -2.43
C ALA A 30 -4.21 -5.30 -2.47
N MET A 31 -3.24 -5.02 -1.59
CA MET A 31 -2.50 -3.76 -1.57
C MET A 31 -1.65 -3.54 -2.83
N ARG A 32 -1.23 -4.62 -3.51
CA ARG A 32 -0.47 -4.56 -4.78
C ARG A 32 -1.35 -4.44 -6.01
N GLN A 33 -2.68 -4.55 -5.86
CA GLN A 33 -3.63 -4.35 -6.96
C GLN A 33 -3.85 -2.86 -7.26
N PRO A 34 -4.44 -2.52 -8.42
CA PRO A 34 -4.83 -1.14 -8.75
C PRO A 34 -5.70 -0.48 -7.65
N PRO A 35 -5.66 0.85 -7.50
CA PRO A 35 -6.41 1.59 -6.48
C PRO A 35 -7.91 1.25 -6.44
N GLU A 36 -8.53 0.98 -7.59
CA GLU A 36 -9.95 0.65 -7.70
C GLU A 36 -10.27 -0.69 -7.04
N VAL A 37 -9.45 -1.71 -7.32
CA VAL A 37 -9.59 -3.05 -6.75
C VAL A 37 -9.32 -3.01 -5.25
N PHE A 38 -8.25 -2.33 -4.84
CA PHE A 38 -7.92 -2.16 -3.43
C PHE A 38 -9.03 -1.44 -2.67
N GLY A 39 -9.56 -0.34 -3.23
CA GLY A 39 -10.66 0.42 -2.65
C GLY A 39 -11.92 -0.42 -2.43
N HIS A 40 -12.27 -1.29 -3.38
CA HIS A 40 -13.39 -2.22 -3.23
C HIS A 40 -13.21 -3.25 -2.12
N VAL A 41 -11.98 -3.72 -1.88
CA VAL A 41 -11.66 -4.62 -0.76
C VAL A 41 -11.75 -3.87 0.56
N MET A 42 -11.13 -2.70 0.65
CA MET A 42 -11.10 -1.89 1.86
C MET A 42 -12.48 -1.36 2.27
N ALA A 43 -13.37 -1.09 1.31
CA ALA A 43 -14.75 -0.69 1.59
C ALA A 43 -15.56 -1.72 2.39
N ARG A 44 -15.13 -3.00 2.39
CA ARG A 44 -15.77 -4.10 3.14
C ARG A 44 -14.96 -4.50 4.39
N MET A 45 -13.88 -3.77 4.68
CA MET A 45 -12.97 -4.12 5.78
C MET A 45 -13.64 -3.82 7.13
N PRO A 46 -13.78 -4.80 8.03
CA PRO A 46 -14.33 -4.54 9.35
C PRO A 46 -13.30 -3.78 10.21
N MET A 47 -13.77 -2.81 11.01
CA MET A 47 -12.92 -1.96 11.85
C MET A 47 -11.89 -2.71 12.72
N PRO A 48 -12.20 -3.86 13.34
CA PRO A 48 -11.23 -4.61 14.14
C PRO A 48 -9.98 -5.05 13.35
N ALA A 49 -10.08 -5.23 12.04
CA ALA A 49 -8.93 -5.62 11.22
C ALA A 49 -7.81 -4.58 11.33
N TYR A 50 -8.12 -3.28 11.34
CA TYR A 50 -7.12 -2.21 11.41
C TYR A 50 -6.24 -2.26 12.66
N PHE A 51 -6.70 -2.87 13.75
CA PHE A 51 -5.91 -3.05 14.98
C PHE A 51 -5.11 -4.36 14.99
N LEU A 52 -5.54 -5.36 14.21
CA LEU A 52 -4.90 -6.67 14.17
C LEU A 52 -3.74 -6.73 13.17
N PHE A 53 -3.60 -5.75 12.28
CA PHE A 53 -2.63 -5.77 11.19
C PHE A 53 -1.88 -4.44 11.05
N PRO A 54 -0.58 -4.48 10.73
CA PRO A 54 0.23 -3.29 10.49
C PRO A 54 -0.04 -2.72 9.08
N PHE A 55 -1.25 -2.18 8.87
CA PHE A 55 -1.70 -1.68 7.57
C PHE A 55 -0.75 -0.66 6.95
N GLU A 56 -0.27 0.31 7.74
CA GLU A 56 0.65 1.35 7.28
C GLU A 56 1.97 0.76 6.75
N THR A 57 2.58 -0.15 7.52
CA THR A 57 3.83 -0.80 7.14
C THR A 57 3.67 -1.64 5.88
N MET A 58 2.60 -2.44 5.82
CA MET A 58 2.30 -3.27 4.65
C MET A 58 2.02 -2.42 3.41
N TRP A 59 1.29 -1.32 3.56
CA TRP A 59 0.96 -0.41 2.47
C TRP A 59 2.20 0.26 1.89
N THR A 60 3.04 0.82 2.76
CA THR A 60 4.29 1.47 2.35
C THR A 60 5.22 0.48 1.64
N ASP A 61 5.31 -0.76 2.10
CA ASP A 61 6.11 -1.79 1.41
C ASP A 61 5.49 -2.19 0.07
N ALA A 62 4.17 -2.41 0.02
CA ALA A 62 3.47 -2.86 -1.19
C ALA A 62 3.48 -1.81 -2.31
N ARG A 63 3.50 -0.52 -1.97
CA ARG A 63 3.43 0.60 -2.91
C ARG A 63 4.74 1.37 -3.05
N LYS A 64 5.83 0.91 -2.44
CA LYS A 64 7.14 1.56 -2.63
C LYS A 64 7.53 1.56 -4.11
N GLY A 65 7.99 2.71 -4.59
CA GLY A 65 8.63 2.80 -5.88
C GLY A 65 10.00 2.14 -5.88
N THR A 66 10.66 2.16 -7.03
CA THR A 66 12.03 1.67 -7.21
C THR A 66 13.09 2.77 -7.11
N LEU A 67 12.67 4.03 -7.03
CA LEU A 67 13.56 5.19 -6.92
C LEU A 67 14.30 5.21 -5.58
N LYS A 68 15.59 5.52 -5.65
CA LYS A 68 16.48 5.67 -4.49
C LYS A 68 17.00 7.10 -4.42
N VAL A 69 17.45 7.48 -3.22
CA VAL A 69 18.10 8.78 -3.01
C VAL A 69 19.37 8.84 -3.86
N GLY A 70 19.50 9.88 -4.67
CA GLY A 70 20.60 10.07 -5.61
C GLY A 70 20.31 9.60 -7.04
N ASP A 71 19.23 8.84 -7.27
CA ASP A 71 18.78 8.52 -8.62
C ASP A 71 18.29 9.80 -9.32
N PRO A 72 18.50 9.94 -10.65
CA PRO A 72 17.88 11.01 -11.42
C PRO A 72 16.36 10.98 -11.27
N ALA A 73 15.75 12.12 -10.96
CA ALA A 73 14.31 12.24 -10.93
C ALA A 73 13.72 11.89 -12.31
N PRO A 74 12.70 11.02 -12.41
CA PRO A 74 12.07 10.69 -13.68
C PRO A 74 11.51 11.94 -14.35
N ASP A 75 11.76 12.05 -15.65
CA ASP A 75 11.17 13.11 -16.47
C ASP A 75 9.93 12.58 -17.19
N PHE A 76 8.88 13.39 -17.18
CA PHE A 76 7.62 13.09 -17.82
C PHE A 76 6.96 14.38 -18.30
N THR A 77 6.20 14.28 -19.39
CA THR A 77 5.41 15.40 -19.89
C THR A 77 4.10 15.47 -19.11
N VAL A 78 3.86 16.60 -18.46
CA VAL A 78 2.61 16.91 -17.75
C VAL A 78 1.94 18.12 -18.41
N GLU A 79 0.64 18.25 -18.21
CA GLU A 79 -0.08 19.46 -18.60
C GLU A 79 -0.27 20.36 -17.39
N THR A 80 -0.04 21.66 -17.57
CA THR A 80 -0.39 22.67 -16.57
C THR A 80 -1.91 22.74 -16.39
N LEU A 81 -2.39 22.87 -15.15
CA LEU A 81 -3.83 22.91 -14.87
C LEU A 81 -4.56 24.06 -15.58
N ASP A 82 -3.97 25.25 -15.63
CA ASP A 82 -4.63 26.46 -16.14
C ASP A 82 -4.67 26.50 -17.68
N THR A 83 -3.52 26.32 -18.33
CA THR A 83 -3.40 26.51 -19.79
C THR A 83 -3.41 25.21 -20.59
N ARG A 84 -3.47 24.05 -19.92
CA ARG A 84 -3.31 22.70 -20.52
C ARG A 84 -2.12 22.59 -21.45
N THR A 85 -1.06 23.36 -21.17
CA THR A 85 0.14 23.35 -22.01
C THR A 85 1.01 22.18 -21.58
N PRO A 86 1.43 21.31 -22.52
CA PRO A 86 2.38 20.25 -22.21
C PRO A 86 3.74 20.84 -21.81
N MET A 87 4.31 20.36 -20.71
CA MET A 87 5.64 20.73 -20.24
C MET A 87 6.39 19.51 -19.70
N ARG A 88 7.71 19.48 -19.91
CA ARG A 88 8.58 18.48 -19.27
C ARG A 88 8.77 18.85 -17.81
N LEU A 89 8.50 17.91 -16.91
CA LEU A 89 8.63 18.15 -15.49
C LEU A 89 10.07 18.53 -15.11
N ALA A 90 11.07 17.94 -15.78
CA ALA A 90 12.49 18.22 -15.52
C ALA A 90 12.89 19.69 -15.66
N SER A 91 12.19 20.45 -16.52
CA SER A 91 12.44 21.89 -16.66
C SER A 91 12.27 22.68 -15.35
N LEU A 92 11.53 22.15 -14.38
CA LEU A 92 11.33 22.79 -13.07
C LEU A 92 12.58 22.76 -12.18
N TRP A 93 13.49 21.80 -12.40
CA TRP A 93 14.71 21.62 -11.60
C TRP A 93 16.01 21.64 -12.40
N GLU A 94 15.98 22.04 -13.68
CA GLU A 94 17.19 22.23 -14.48
C GLU A 94 18.08 23.35 -13.89
N ASP A 95 17.47 24.47 -13.47
CA ASP A 95 18.22 25.64 -13.00
C ASP A 95 18.29 25.79 -11.47
N LYS A 96 17.33 25.21 -10.74
CA LYS A 96 17.18 25.40 -9.29
C LYS A 96 16.59 24.19 -8.59
N PRO A 97 16.92 23.92 -7.32
CA PRO A 97 16.27 22.86 -6.57
C PRO A 97 14.75 23.07 -6.50
N ALA A 98 13.99 22.00 -6.68
CA ALA A 98 12.53 22.00 -6.61
C ALA A 98 12.04 20.91 -5.64
N VAL A 99 10.90 21.17 -5.00
CA VAL A 99 10.14 20.18 -4.22
C VAL A 99 8.85 19.89 -4.98
N LEU A 100 8.64 18.62 -5.32
CA LEU A 100 7.44 18.17 -6.02
C LEU A 100 6.45 17.60 -5.01
N ILE A 101 5.22 18.11 -5.03
CA ILE A 101 4.12 17.63 -4.19
C ILE A 101 3.06 17.07 -5.11
N PHE A 102 2.80 15.76 -5.03
CA PHE A 102 1.77 15.07 -5.81
C PHE A 102 0.50 14.96 -5.00
N GLY A 103 -0.64 15.34 -5.60
CA GLY A 103 -1.94 15.26 -4.97
C GLY A 103 -3.07 15.44 -5.98
N SER A 104 -4.29 15.22 -5.51
CA SER A 104 -5.52 15.44 -6.28
C SER A 104 -6.57 16.07 -5.39
N PHE A 105 -7.49 16.83 -5.98
CA PHE A 105 -8.77 17.14 -5.32
C PHE A 105 -9.68 15.93 -5.50
N THR A 106 -9.95 15.22 -4.40
CA THR A 106 -10.91 14.12 -4.31
C THR A 106 -11.81 14.35 -3.11
#